data_AF-A0A8C6GIM1-F1
#
_entry.id   AF-A0A8C6GIM1-F1
#
_cell.length_a   1.000
_cell.length_b   1.000
_cell.length_c   1.000
_cell.angle_alpha   90.00
_cell.angle_beta   90.00
_cell.angle_gamma   90.00
#
_symmetry.space_group_name_H-M   'P 1'
#
loop_
_entity.id
_entity.type
_entity.pdbx_description
1 polymer ?
#
loop_
_entity_poly.entity_id
_entity_poly.type
_entity_poly.pdbx_seq_one_letter_code
_entity_poly.pdbx_strand_id
1 'polypeptide(L)'
;MEALKVEKFTTADRGNGLRAVAPLRPGELLFRSDPLAYTVCKGSRGVVCDRCLLGKEKLMRCSQCRIAKYCSAKCQKKAWPDHRRECRCLKSCKPRYPPDSVRLLGRVIVKLMDEKPSESEKLYSFYDLESNISKLTEDKKEGLRQLAMTFQHFMREEIQDASQLPPSFDLFEAFAKVETV
;
A
#
# COMPACT_ATOMS: atom_id res chain seq x y z
N MET A 1 22.98 -1.36 16.86
CA MET A 1 22.01 -0.65 15.98
C MET A 1 22.17 0.82 16.31
N GLU A 2 22.48 1.67 15.34
CA GLU A 2 22.71 3.10 15.60
C GLU A 2 21.43 3.74 16.14
N ALA A 3 21.55 4.62 17.14
CA ALA A 3 20.40 5.29 17.73
C ALA A 3 19.70 6.17 16.68
N LEU A 4 18.37 6.17 16.70
CA LEU A 4 17.60 7.04 15.81
C LEU A 4 17.88 8.51 16.15
N LYS A 5 18.05 9.34 15.12
CA LYS A 5 18.24 10.80 15.26
C LYS A 5 16.93 11.59 15.22
N VAL A 6 15.82 10.87 15.06
CA VAL A 6 14.47 11.41 15.05
C VAL A 6 13.55 10.56 15.93
N GLU A 7 12.54 11.20 16.51
CA GLU A 7 11.50 10.52 17.29
C GLU A 7 10.10 11.06 16.97
N LYS A 8 9.09 10.21 17.16
CA LYS A 8 7.67 10.59 17.09
C LYS A 8 7.35 11.52 18.26
N PHE A 9 6.63 12.60 18.00
CA PHE A 9 6.08 13.47 19.03
C PHE A 9 4.70 13.98 18.61
N THR A 10 3.93 14.51 19.56
CA THR A 10 2.64 15.17 19.30
C THR A 10 2.84 16.67 19.17
N THR A 11 2.33 17.24 18.09
CA THR A 11 2.37 18.68 17.79
C THR A 11 1.24 19.42 18.52
N ALA A 12 1.30 20.76 18.54
CA ALA A 12 0.26 21.56 19.19
C ALA A 12 -1.10 21.52 18.48
N ASP A 13 -1.11 21.48 17.15
CA ASP A 13 -2.31 21.73 16.33
C ASP A 13 -2.44 20.83 15.07
N ARG A 14 -1.50 19.92 14.82
CA ARG A 14 -1.41 19.14 13.56
C ARG A 14 -1.31 17.64 13.76
N GLY A 15 -1.66 17.13 14.94
CA GLY A 15 -1.54 15.71 15.27
C GLY A 15 -0.10 15.29 15.55
N ASN A 16 0.31 14.11 15.08
CA ASN A 16 1.66 13.59 15.31
C ASN A 16 2.68 14.10 14.27
N GLY A 17 3.94 14.18 14.67
CA GLY A 17 5.06 14.57 13.81
C GLY A 17 6.35 13.86 14.19
N LEU A 18 7.43 14.22 13.49
CA LEU A 18 8.81 13.80 13.78
C LEU A 18 9.64 15.01 14.21
N ARG A 19 10.42 14.86 15.28
CA ARG A 19 11.40 15.87 15.72
C ARG A 19 12.80 15.28 15.83
N ALA A 20 13.81 16.14 15.70
CA ALA A 20 15.20 15.75 15.91
C ALA A 20 15.48 15.53 17.41
N VAL A 21 16.24 14.49 17.75
CA VAL A 21 16.73 14.25 19.11
C VAL A 21 18.19 14.66 19.32
N ALA A 22 18.84 15.13 18.25
CA ALA A 22 20.21 15.64 18.24
C ALA A 22 20.38 16.68 17.10
N PRO A 23 21.42 17.53 17.12
CA PRO A 23 21.74 18.41 16.01
C PRO A 23 21.95 17.63 14.70
N LEU A 24 21.38 18.14 13.60
CA LEU A 24 21.44 17.53 12.28
C LEU A 24 22.25 18.40 11.31
N ARG A 25 22.95 17.78 10.36
CA ARG A 25 23.68 18.49 9.29
C ARG A 25 23.00 18.35 7.93
N PRO A 26 23.16 19.31 7.01
CA PRO A 26 22.68 19.17 5.63
C PRO A 26 23.21 17.90 4.96
N GLY A 27 22.33 17.13 4.32
CA GLY A 27 22.66 15.86 3.65
C GLY A 27 22.71 14.64 4.58
N GLU A 28 22.46 14.80 5.87
CA GLU A 28 22.47 13.69 6.83
C GLU A 28 21.28 12.75 6.65
N LEU A 29 21.55 11.44 6.57
CA LEU A 29 20.51 10.42 6.46
C LEU A 29 19.80 10.22 7.81
N LEU A 30 18.51 10.55 7.86
CA LEU A 30 17.69 10.43 9.07
C LEU A 30 16.99 9.08 9.19
N PHE A 31 16.42 8.60 8.08
CA PHE A 31 15.69 7.34 8.02
C PHE A 31 15.65 6.84 6.57
N ARG A 32 15.56 5.52 6.40
CA ARG A 32 15.29 4.87 5.11
C ARG A 32 14.28 3.76 5.32
N SER A 33 13.39 3.57 4.36
CA SER A 33 12.31 2.60 4.48
C SER A 33 11.98 1.99 3.11
N ASP A 34 11.85 0.67 3.07
CA ASP A 34 11.09 0.01 2.00
C ASP A 34 9.60 0.23 2.28
N PRO A 35 8.73 0.32 1.26
CA PRO A 35 7.31 0.55 1.48
C PRO A 35 6.64 -0.63 2.21
N LEU A 36 5.65 -0.34 3.07
CA LEU A 36 4.75 -1.37 3.60
C LEU A 36 4.09 -2.14 2.45
N ALA A 37 3.56 -1.39 1.49
CA ALA A 37 3.03 -1.88 0.23
C ALA A 37 3.18 -0.80 -0.86
N TYR A 38 3.28 -1.23 -2.11
CA TYR A 38 3.28 -0.34 -3.27
C TYR A 38 2.70 -1.05 -4.50
N THR A 39 2.29 -0.27 -5.50
CA THR A 39 1.86 -0.76 -6.81
C THR A 39 2.29 0.22 -7.89
N VAL A 40 2.43 -0.25 -9.12
CA VAL A 40 2.59 0.62 -10.29
C VAL A 40 1.29 1.38 -10.55
N CYS A 41 1.39 2.68 -10.82
CA CYS A 41 0.25 3.52 -11.19
C CYS A 41 -0.31 3.17 -12.58
N LYS A 42 -1.59 3.48 -12.80
CA LYS A 42 -2.33 3.19 -14.04
C LYS A 42 -1.57 3.61 -15.30
N GLY A 43 -0.96 4.80 -15.30
CA GLY A 43 -0.26 5.37 -16.47
C GLY A 43 1.07 4.68 -16.81
N SER A 44 1.74 4.06 -15.83
CA SER A 44 3.02 3.37 -16.05
C SER A 44 2.87 1.85 -16.16
N ARG A 45 1.64 1.34 -16.01
CA ARG A 45 1.36 -0.09 -16.02
C ARG A 45 1.74 -0.73 -17.35
N GLY A 46 2.65 -1.69 -17.27
CA GLY A 46 3.14 -2.40 -18.44
C GLY A 46 4.17 -1.65 -19.27
N VAL A 47 4.62 -0.48 -18.80
CA VAL A 47 5.77 0.30 -19.28
C VAL A 47 6.97 0.14 -18.34
N VAL A 48 6.71 0.05 -17.04
CA VAL A 48 7.73 -0.24 -16.02
C VAL A 48 7.54 -1.62 -15.39
N CYS A 49 8.59 -2.13 -14.75
CA CYS A 49 8.51 -3.35 -13.96
C CYS A 49 7.66 -3.15 -12.68
N ASP A 50 6.67 -4.03 -12.43
CA ASP A 50 5.83 -4.03 -11.23
C ASP A 50 6.62 -4.16 -9.90
N ARG A 51 7.91 -4.53 -9.95
CA ARG A 51 8.77 -4.63 -8.76
C ARG A 51 9.76 -3.49 -8.61
N CYS A 52 10.67 -3.31 -9.56
CA CYS A 52 11.74 -2.32 -9.41
C CYS A 52 11.37 -0.94 -9.95
N LEU A 53 10.17 -0.78 -10.54
CA LEU A 53 9.64 0.45 -11.10
C LEU A 53 10.49 1.07 -12.24
N LEU A 54 11.51 0.35 -12.73
CA LEU A 54 12.33 0.77 -13.85
C LEU A 54 11.65 0.42 -15.18
N GLY A 55 11.70 1.36 -16.14
CA GLY A 55 11.29 1.16 -17.53
C GLY A 55 12.22 0.21 -18.27
N LYS A 56 11.65 -0.60 -19.16
CA LYS A 56 12.38 -1.47 -20.10
C LYS A 56 11.59 -1.60 -21.39
N GLU A 57 12.29 -1.73 -22.52
CA GLU A 57 11.68 -1.95 -23.84
C GLU A 57 10.80 -3.20 -23.87
N LYS A 58 11.26 -4.28 -23.22
CA LYS A 58 10.53 -5.54 -23.15
C LYS A 58 10.33 -5.94 -21.70
N LEU A 59 9.08 -6.21 -21.34
CA LEU A 59 8.69 -6.72 -20.04
C LEU A 59 7.98 -8.06 -20.19
N MET A 60 8.28 -8.99 -19.29
CA MET A 60 7.64 -10.30 -19.22
C MET A 60 6.39 -10.21 -18.36
N ARG A 61 5.24 -10.64 -18.90
CA ARG A 61 4.00 -10.69 -18.14
C ARG A 61 3.95 -11.92 -17.23
N CYS A 62 3.31 -11.78 -16.07
CA CYS A 62 2.88 -12.93 -15.28
C CYS A 62 2.00 -13.86 -16.14
N SER A 63 2.30 -15.15 -16.18
CA SER A 63 1.56 -16.12 -17.01
C SER A 63 0.11 -16.33 -16.54
N GLN A 64 -0.14 -16.18 -15.24
CA GLN A 64 -1.44 -16.41 -14.62
C GLN A 64 -2.40 -15.21 -14.82
N CYS A 65 -2.08 -14.05 -14.25
CA CYS A 65 -2.95 -12.87 -14.36
C CYS A 65 -2.78 -12.14 -15.69
N ARG A 66 -1.62 -12.22 -16.36
CA ARG A 66 -1.25 -11.43 -17.56
C ARG A 66 -1.34 -9.91 -17.37
N ILE A 67 -1.44 -9.42 -16.14
CA ILE A 67 -1.51 -7.99 -15.79
C ILE A 67 -0.14 -7.48 -15.31
N ALA A 68 0.39 -8.05 -14.23
CA ALA A 68 1.69 -7.65 -13.70
C ALA A 68 2.80 -7.98 -14.72
N LYS A 69 3.74 -7.05 -14.93
CA LYS A 69 4.88 -7.23 -15.83
C LYS A 69 6.21 -6.98 -15.13
N TYR A 70 7.25 -7.72 -15.53
CA TYR A 70 8.54 -7.71 -14.87
C TYR A 70 9.69 -7.57 -15.87
N CYS A 71 10.74 -6.85 -15.48
CA CYS A 71 11.94 -6.69 -16.31
C CYS A 71 12.84 -7.93 -16.36
N SER A 72 12.67 -8.88 -15.43
CA SER A 72 13.51 -10.08 -15.33
C SER A 72 12.81 -11.17 -14.52
N ALA A 73 13.25 -12.42 -14.71
CA ALA A 73 12.79 -13.55 -13.90
C ALA A 73 13.13 -13.34 -12.41
N LYS A 74 14.25 -12.65 -12.13
CA LYS A 74 14.64 -12.23 -10.78
C LYS A 74 13.60 -11.30 -10.15
N CYS A 75 13.14 -10.26 -10.86
CA CYS A 75 12.10 -9.37 -10.36
C CYS A 75 10.77 -10.10 -10.18
N GLN A 76 10.38 -10.96 -11.12
CA GLN A 76 9.16 -11.76 -11.00
C GLN A 76 9.19 -12.66 -9.77
N LYS A 77 10.28 -13.43 -9.57
CA LYS A 77 10.44 -14.33 -8.41
C LYS A 77 10.42 -13.56 -7.09
N LYS A 78 11.11 -12.43 -7.02
CA LYS A 78 11.15 -11.61 -5.79
C LYS A 78 9.84 -10.88 -5.48
N ALA A 79 9.00 -10.60 -6.46
CA ALA A 79 7.68 -9.98 -6.25
C ALA A 79 6.59 -10.99 -5.92
N TRP A 80 6.86 -12.30 -6.10
CA TRP A 80 5.84 -13.34 -5.97
C TRP A 80 5.16 -13.39 -4.59
N PRO A 81 5.87 -13.26 -3.44
CA PRO A 81 5.21 -13.25 -2.14
C PRO A 81 4.09 -12.21 -2.05
N ASP A 82 4.38 -10.96 -2.48
CA ASP A 82 3.43 -9.85 -2.42
C ASP A 82 2.39 -9.89 -3.56
N HIS A 83 2.70 -10.56 -4.68
CA HIS A 83 1.80 -10.65 -5.84
C HIS A 83 0.85 -11.85 -5.78
N ARG A 84 1.22 -12.94 -5.08
CA ARG A 84 0.54 -14.24 -5.18
C ARG A 84 -0.96 -14.15 -4.92
N ARG A 85 -1.38 -13.44 -3.86
CA ARG A 85 -2.79 -13.29 -3.49
C ARG A 85 -3.53 -12.40 -4.51
N GLU A 86 -3.03 -11.21 -4.80
CA GLU A 86 -3.66 -10.32 -5.81
C GLU A 86 -3.68 -10.91 -7.23
N CYS A 87 -2.82 -11.89 -7.55
CA CYS A 87 -2.75 -12.48 -8.88
C CYS A 87 -4.07 -13.12 -9.32
N ARG A 88 -4.81 -13.77 -8.40
CA ARG A 88 -6.12 -14.36 -8.71
C ARG A 88 -7.18 -13.28 -8.92
N CYS A 89 -7.21 -12.28 -8.04
CA CYS A 89 -8.08 -11.10 -8.15
C CYS A 89 -7.88 -10.34 -9.48
N LEU A 90 -6.62 -10.13 -9.88
CA LEU A 90 -6.29 -9.47 -11.15
C LEU A 90 -6.65 -10.32 -12.38
N LYS A 91 -6.69 -11.65 -12.23
CA LYS A 91 -7.14 -12.55 -13.30
C LYS A 91 -8.65 -12.47 -13.46
N SER A 92 -9.42 -12.44 -12.37
CA SER A 92 -10.88 -12.45 -12.38
C SER A 92 -11.50 -11.10 -12.74
N CYS A 93 -10.80 -9.97 -12.55
CA CYS A 93 -11.34 -8.65 -12.81
C CYS A 93 -11.38 -8.24 -14.30
N LYS A 94 -10.79 -9.03 -15.21
CA LYS A 94 -10.72 -8.69 -16.64
C LYS A 94 -12.10 -8.60 -17.30
N PRO A 95 -12.29 -7.67 -18.26
CA PRO A 95 -11.31 -6.72 -18.81
C PRO A 95 -11.10 -5.46 -17.95
N ARG A 96 -11.82 -5.33 -16.83
CA ARG A 96 -11.70 -4.20 -15.91
C ARG A 96 -10.41 -4.30 -15.09
N TYR A 97 -9.97 -3.16 -14.56
CA TYR A 97 -8.81 -3.08 -13.68
C TYR A 97 -9.18 -2.16 -12.51
N PRO A 98 -8.85 -2.55 -11.26
CA PRO A 98 -9.21 -1.75 -10.09
C PRO A 98 -8.50 -0.39 -10.09
N PRO A 99 -9.04 0.62 -9.40
CA PRO A 99 -8.30 1.83 -9.06
C PRO A 99 -6.98 1.50 -8.36
N ASP A 100 -5.99 2.39 -8.51
CA ASP A 100 -4.65 2.18 -7.95
C ASP A 100 -4.70 2.08 -6.41
N SER A 101 -5.55 2.87 -5.75
CA SER A 101 -5.75 2.81 -4.29
C SER A 101 -6.39 1.50 -3.84
N VAL A 102 -7.33 0.93 -4.61
CA VAL A 102 -7.92 -0.38 -4.33
C VAL A 102 -6.86 -1.49 -4.41
N ARG A 103 -6.01 -1.49 -5.44
CA ARG A 103 -4.91 -2.46 -5.56
C ARG A 103 -3.87 -2.28 -4.44
N LEU A 104 -3.56 -1.03 -4.10
CA LEU A 104 -2.64 -0.70 -3.00
C LEU A 104 -3.17 -1.23 -1.66
N LEU A 105 -4.43 -0.95 -1.33
CA LEU A 105 -5.02 -1.40 -0.08
C LEU A 105 -5.08 -2.92 0.01
N GLY A 106 -5.31 -3.63 -1.10
CA GLY A 106 -5.23 -5.09 -1.15
C GLY A 106 -3.86 -5.60 -0.73
N ARG A 107 -2.79 -4.93 -1.16
CA ARG A 107 -1.42 -5.27 -0.76
C ARG A 107 -1.11 -4.91 0.69
N VAL A 108 -1.63 -3.78 1.18
CA VAL A 108 -1.52 -3.40 2.60
C VAL A 108 -2.14 -4.47 3.48
N ILE A 109 -3.38 -4.87 3.22
CA ILE A 109 -4.10 -5.88 4.01
C ILE A 109 -3.34 -7.22 4.00
N VAL A 110 -2.91 -7.67 2.82
CA VAL A 110 -2.10 -8.90 2.72
C VAL A 110 -0.83 -8.81 3.55
N LYS A 111 -0.16 -7.65 3.56
CA LYS A 111 1.05 -7.42 4.35
C LYS A 111 0.79 -7.39 5.86
N LEU A 112 -0.32 -6.78 6.29
CA LEU A 112 -0.72 -6.73 7.70
C LEU A 112 -1.17 -8.10 8.24
N MET A 113 -1.54 -9.03 7.37
CA MET A 113 -1.82 -10.41 7.73
C MET A 113 -0.56 -11.29 7.85
N ASP A 114 0.61 -10.80 7.45
CA ASP A 114 1.87 -11.53 7.66
C ASP A 114 2.24 -11.50 9.16
N GLU A 115 2.70 -12.62 9.71
CA GLU A 115 3.13 -12.70 11.13
C GLU A 115 4.33 -11.79 11.45
N LYS A 116 5.14 -11.47 10.44
CA LYS A 116 6.36 -10.66 10.61
C LYS A 116 6.04 -9.18 10.42
N PRO A 117 6.21 -8.33 11.46
CA PRO A 117 6.04 -6.89 11.34
C PRO A 117 6.95 -6.29 10.26
N SER A 118 6.45 -5.26 9.57
CA SER A 118 7.23 -4.54 8.57
C SER A 118 8.14 -3.50 9.24
N GLU A 119 9.42 -3.46 8.83
CA GLU A 119 10.35 -2.40 9.26
C GLU A 119 9.88 -1.00 8.86
N SER A 120 8.99 -0.91 7.86
CA SER A 120 8.38 0.35 7.45
C SER A 120 7.53 0.99 8.54
N GLU A 121 7.04 0.19 9.49
CA GLU A 121 6.14 0.63 10.55
C GLU A 121 6.87 0.95 11.86
N LYS A 122 8.21 0.94 11.86
CA LYS A 122 9.06 1.10 13.05
C LYS A 122 8.75 2.36 13.87
N LEU A 123 8.37 3.46 13.22
CA LEU A 123 8.07 4.74 13.89
C LEU A 123 6.56 5.03 13.96
N TYR A 124 5.78 4.41 13.08
CA TYR A 124 4.38 4.71 12.86
C TYR A 124 3.74 3.58 12.03
N SER A 125 2.69 2.94 12.54
CA SER A 125 2.01 1.85 11.84
C SER A 125 0.93 2.34 10.89
N PHE A 126 0.42 1.46 10.03
CA PHE A 126 -0.77 1.74 9.22
C PHE A 126 -1.99 2.10 10.08
N TYR A 127 -2.11 1.48 11.26
CA TYR A 127 -3.19 1.76 12.20
C TYR A 127 -3.11 3.16 12.80
N ASP A 128 -1.89 3.70 12.97
CA ASP A 128 -1.67 5.04 13.51
C ASP A 128 -1.94 6.16 12.48
N LEU A 129 -2.03 5.84 11.19
CA LEU A 129 -2.21 6.84 10.12
C LEU A 129 -3.44 7.71 10.36
N GLU A 130 -3.30 9.01 10.09
CA GLU A 130 -4.40 9.95 10.15
C GLU A 130 -5.41 9.63 9.04
N SER A 131 -6.69 9.64 9.38
CA SER A 131 -7.78 9.36 8.45
C SER A 131 -8.54 10.63 8.05
N ASN A 132 -8.45 11.70 8.85
CA ASN A 132 -9.20 12.95 8.70
C ASN A 132 -10.71 12.75 8.50
N ILE A 133 -11.30 11.63 8.94
CA ILE A 133 -12.71 11.28 8.70
C ILE A 133 -13.66 12.40 9.15
N SER A 134 -13.37 13.03 10.29
CA SER A 134 -14.18 14.13 10.84
C SER A 134 -14.21 15.38 9.95
N LYS A 135 -13.27 15.52 9.01
CA LYS A 135 -13.14 16.65 8.08
C LYS A 135 -13.66 16.34 6.67
N LEU A 136 -14.10 15.11 6.41
CA LEU A 136 -14.57 14.71 5.09
C LEU A 136 -15.96 15.30 4.79
N THR A 137 -16.11 15.86 3.60
CA THR A 137 -17.42 16.21 3.02
C THR A 137 -18.20 14.94 2.67
N GLU A 138 -19.52 15.01 2.57
CA GLU A 138 -20.35 13.84 2.21
C GLU A 138 -19.98 13.26 0.83
N ASP A 139 -19.66 14.10 -0.15
CA ASP A 139 -19.21 13.62 -1.47
C ASP A 139 -17.91 12.80 -1.38
N LYS A 140 -16.94 13.24 -0.55
CA LYS A 140 -15.72 12.48 -0.29
C LYS A 140 -16.05 11.16 0.40
N LYS A 141 -16.92 11.17 1.40
CA LYS A 141 -17.36 9.94 2.09
C LYS A 141 -18.01 8.96 1.11
N GLU A 142 -18.87 9.42 0.23
CA GLU A 142 -19.49 8.57 -0.79
C GLU A 142 -18.44 7.97 -1.73
N GLY A 143 -17.46 8.75 -2.18
CA GLY A 143 -16.31 8.24 -2.93
C GLY A 143 -15.57 7.11 -2.21
N LEU A 144 -15.31 7.26 -0.90
CA LEU A 144 -14.67 6.21 -0.10
C LEU A 144 -15.54 4.96 0.05
N ARG A 145 -16.87 5.10 0.19
CA ARG A 145 -17.80 3.95 0.20
C ARG A 145 -17.74 3.18 -1.12
N GLN A 146 -17.70 3.89 -2.25
CA GLN A 146 -17.57 3.26 -3.58
C GLN A 146 -16.22 2.54 -3.74
N LEU A 147 -15.12 3.08 -3.19
CA LEU A 147 -13.83 2.39 -3.15
C LEU A 147 -13.89 1.12 -2.29
N ALA A 148 -14.55 1.17 -1.13
CA ALA A 148 -14.76 0.00 -0.26
C ALA A 148 -15.56 -1.11 -0.97
N MET A 149 -16.63 -0.77 -1.67
CA MET A 149 -17.40 -1.72 -2.49
C MET A 149 -16.56 -2.29 -3.63
N THR A 150 -15.78 -1.44 -4.31
CA THR A 150 -14.88 -1.86 -5.39
C THR A 150 -13.80 -2.81 -4.87
N PHE A 151 -13.29 -2.56 -3.67
CA PHE A 151 -12.34 -3.44 -2.99
C PHE A 151 -12.93 -4.80 -2.70
N GLN A 152 -14.12 -4.86 -2.10
CA GLN A 152 -14.80 -6.12 -1.81
C GLN A 152 -15.00 -6.95 -3.09
N HIS A 153 -15.42 -6.31 -4.18
CA HIS A 153 -15.57 -6.99 -5.47
C HIS A 153 -14.22 -7.49 -6.02
N PHE A 154 -13.16 -6.68 -5.94
CA PHE A 154 -11.83 -7.04 -6.42
C PHE A 154 -11.20 -8.18 -5.62
N MET A 155 -11.30 -8.13 -4.28
CA MET A 155 -10.62 -9.06 -3.38
C MET A 155 -11.43 -10.31 -3.06
N ARG A 156 -12.67 -10.46 -3.55
CA ARG A 156 -13.58 -11.60 -3.25
C ARG A 156 -12.96 -13.00 -3.38
N GLU A 157 -11.99 -13.17 -4.30
CA GLU A 157 -11.32 -14.46 -4.52
C GLU A 157 -10.35 -14.83 -3.40
N GLU A 158 -9.94 -13.86 -2.58
CA GLU A 158 -8.93 -13.99 -1.52
C GLU A 158 -9.40 -13.52 -0.14
N ILE A 159 -10.45 -12.69 -0.10
CA ILE A 159 -11.10 -12.13 1.11
C ILE A 159 -12.61 -12.13 0.83
N GLN A 160 -13.31 -13.14 1.33
CA GLN A 160 -14.75 -13.34 1.20
C GLN A 160 -15.53 -12.57 2.27
N ASP A 161 -15.01 -12.50 3.49
CA ASP A 161 -15.69 -11.87 4.61
C ASP A 161 -14.71 -11.19 5.60
N ALA A 162 -15.28 -10.44 6.54
CA ALA A 162 -14.51 -9.63 7.48
C ALA A 162 -13.62 -10.44 8.44
N SER A 163 -13.87 -11.74 8.63
CA SER A 163 -13.02 -12.60 9.49
C SER A 163 -11.62 -12.83 8.90
N GLN A 164 -11.46 -12.61 7.59
CA GLN A 164 -10.19 -12.72 6.88
C GLN A 164 -9.44 -11.39 6.79
N LEU A 165 -10.02 -10.29 7.27
CA LEU A 165 -9.31 -9.03 7.42
C LEU A 165 -8.50 -9.03 8.73
N PRO A 166 -7.50 -8.14 8.84
CA PRO A 166 -6.84 -7.91 10.12
C PRO A 166 -7.86 -7.56 11.22
N PRO A 167 -7.56 -7.84 12.50
CA PRO A 167 -8.46 -7.52 13.61
C PRO A 167 -8.86 -6.04 13.60
N SER A 168 -10.15 -5.78 13.81
CA SER A 168 -10.73 -4.43 13.85
C SER A 168 -10.47 -3.57 12.61
N PHE A 169 -10.24 -4.18 11.45
CA PHE A 169 -9.93 -3.45 10.23
C PHE A 169 -11.21 -2.91 9.56
N ASP A 170 -11.33 -1.58 9.51
CA ASP A 170 -12.41 -0.88 8.82
C ASP A 170 -11.94 -0.41 7.43
N LEU A 171 -12.61 -0.89 6.37
CA LEU A 171 -12.23 -0.56 4.99
C LEU A 171 -12.44 0.92 4.67
N PHE A 172 -13.46 1.56 5.23
CA PHE A 172 -13.75 2.97 4.96
C PHE A 172 -12.66 3.86 5.56
N GLU A 173 -12.26 3.61 6.81
CA GLU A 173 -11.15 4.28 7.47
C GLU A 173 -9.82 3.99 6.77
N ALA A 174 -9.59 2.75 6.35
CA ALA A 174 -8.39 2.39 5.62
C ALA A 174 -8.27 3.13 4.27
N PHE A 175 -9.38 3.31 3.54
CA PHE A 175 -9.38 4.17 2.35
C PHE A 175 -9.19 5.64 2.71
N ALA A 176 -9.78 6.14 3.80
CA ALA A 176 -9.53 7.50 4.26
C ALA A 176 -8.04 7.74 4.56
N LYS A 177 -7.36 6.77 5.19
CA LYS A 177 -5.90 6.77 5.43
C LYS A 177 -5.09 6.81 4.13
N VAL A 178 -5.48 6.00 3.13
CA VAL A 178 -4.78 5.92 1.83
C VAL A 178 -4.97 7.18 0.99
N GLU A 179 -6.15 7.79 1.02
CA GLU A 179 -6.49 8.93 0.18
C GLU A 179 -6.09 10.27 0.83
N THR A 180 -5.97 10.33 2.17
CA THR A 180 -5.74 11.53 3.01
C THR A 180 -5.79 12.87 2.27
N VAL A 181 -7.03 13.31 2.05
CA VAL A 181 -7.47 14.62 1.52
C VAL A 181 -8.09 15.47 2.61
#